data_AF-A0A954SMK4-F1
#
_entry.id   AF-A0A954SMK4-F1
#
_cell.length_a   1.000
_cell.length_b   1.000
_cell.length_c   1.000
_cell.angle_alpha   90.00
_cell.angle_beta   90.00
_cell.angle_gamma   90.00
#
_symmetry.space_group_name_H-M   'P 1'
#
loop_
_entity.id
_entity.type
_entity.pdbx_description
1 polymer ?
#
loop_
_entity_poly.entity_id
_entity_poly.type
_entity_poly.pdbx_seq_one_letter_code
_entity_poly.pdbx_strand_id
1 'polypeptide(L)'
;VQVLDAPRFERIDDKTYLVRRLEVGPSGRELTAVVGLATNPVLLRTATGLQLDRGEGQAPVRLRIPPHNGTVAFDLLYPLSTHVTSGIAGETRSLHELSVAGPSIWEADISAPGRLAPKEDIPYVIDTIQLPFRNPWNALLFVSGHDFFSTPGQGAICTMHGDVWLFDGVDRDLKNVTWRRYATGLFQPLGLKIVDDLIYVTCRDQIVRLHDLNRDGEADYYECFFDGLKTSPAGHDFVTCLETDSRGNLLFVSVNGVHRVSPDGQRHELLATGLRNPNGMSVGPGDFITVAPQEGTWTPASAIYEVREGMHFGFDGPKITSQRPLGYDPPLCWIPRRMDNSTGGQVWAVSDRWGPLAGKLFNLSFGQCRMQMTLIEPLNDPLPPNWQVLASERTTEPVGPSSLNPNRISRQGGLITIPLTFDSGIMRGRINPQDGQMYLSGLRGWSTAAVKDGSLQRVRYTGQPVRLPLAVHSFQNGVALTFSTELDPDSAIDPGNYFVEDWNYLYSEKYGSPELRPSAPKVTGRDEVLVKSA
;
A
#
# COMPACT_ATOMS: atom_id res chain seq x y z
N VAL A 1 22.28 15.10 12.80
CA VAL A 1 22.04 16.51 13.17
C VAL A 1 20.54 16.65 13.32
N GLN A 2 20.07 17.07 14.50
CA GLN A 2 18.64 17.31 14.71
C GLN A 2 18.23 18.60 14.00
N VAL A 3 17.07 18.58 13.35
CA VAL A 3 16.49 19.76 12.72
C VAL A 3 15.04 19.87 13.17
N LEU A 4 14.67 21.00 13.77
CA LEU A 4 13.27 21.33 14.04
C LEU A 4 12.76 22.22 12.90
N ASP A 5 11.56 21.96 12.43
CA ASP A 5 10.87 22.76 11.41
C ASP A 5 9.45 23.08 11.86
N ALA A 6 9.06 24.35 11.72
CA ALA A 6 7.70 24.81 11.98
C ALA A 6 7.22 25.72 10.85
N PRO A 7 6.36 25.21 9.94
CA PRO A 7 5.73 26.04 8.92
C PRO A 7 4.58 26.88 9.51
N ARG A 8 4.43 28.12 9.02
CA ARG A 8 3.28 28.99 9.33
C ARG A 8 3.01 29.95 8.19
N PHE A 9 1.81 30.54 8.17
CA PHE A 9 1.58 31.75 7.38
C PHE A 9 1.90 32.99 8.21
N GLU A 10 2.62 33.94 7.60
CA GLU A 10 2.94 35.23 8.22
C GLU A 10 2.64 36.35 7.23
N ARG A 11 2.04 37.45 7.72
CA ARG A 11 1.80 38.65 6.92
C ARG A 11 2.85 39.69 7.27
N ILE A 12 3.60 40.14 6.27
CA ILE A 12 4.65 41.15 6.42
C ILE A 12 4.47 42.18 5.30
N ASP A 13 4.33 43.46 5.65
CA ASP A 13 4.10 44.58 4.72
C ASP A 13 2.99 44.27 3.69
N ASP A 14 1.83 43.83 4.18
CA ASP A 14 0.65 43.44 3.40
C ASP A 14 0.79 42.25 2.45
N LYS A 15 1.92 41.53 2.51
CA LYS A 15 2.14 40.31 1.74
C LYS A 15 2.09 39.10 2.66
N THR A 16 1.56 38.00 2.12
CA THR A 16 1.50 36.73 2.85
C THR A 16 2.64 35.83 2.41
N TYR A 17 3.33 35.26 3.39
CA TYR A 17 4.43 34.32 3.20
C TYR A 17 4.06 33.00 3.85
N LEU A 18 4.40 31.89 3.18
CA LEU A 18 4.67 30.65 3.88
C LEU A 18 6.07 30.78 4.48
N VAL A 19 6.15 30.76 5.80
CA VAL A 19 7.41 30.84 6.55
C VAL A 19 7.71 29.48 7.14
N ARG A 20 8.89 28.94 6.83
CA ARG A 20 9.45 27.76 7.53
C ARG A 20 10.51 28.24 8.50
N ARG A 21 10.23 28.11 9.80
CA ARG A 21 11.26 28.30 10.82
C ARG A 21 12.05 27.01 10.95
N LEU A 22 13.37 27.10 10.82
CA LEU A 22 14.28 25.99 11.03
C LEU A 22 15.22 26.28 12.20
N GLU A 23 15.38 25.30 13.08
CA GLU A 23 16.47 25.23 14.06
C GLU A 23 17.33 24.02 13.78
N VAL A 24 18.62 24.26 13.54
CA VAL A 24 19.60 23.22 13.24
C VAL A 24 20.51 23.07 14.44
N GLY A 25 20.51 21.87 15.05
CA GLY A 25 21.39 21.55 16.16
C GLY A 25 22.86 21.45 15.75
N PRO A 26 23.78 21.29 16.72
CA PRO A 26 25.22 21.32 16.47
C PRO A 26 25.68 20.35 15.37
N SER A 27 26.66 20.80 14.57
CA SER A 27 27.25 20.01 13.49
C SER A 27 28.75 20.28 13.34
N GLY A 28 29.56 19.22 13.36
CA GLY A 28 31.00 19.29 13.07
C GLY A 28 31.35 19.42 11.58
N ARG A 29 30.35 19.43 10.69
CA ARG A 29 30.52 19.55 9.23
C ARG A 29 29.61 20.63 8.66
N GLU A 30 29.98 21.16 7.49
CA GLU A 30 29.09 22.03 6.72
C GLU A 30 27.83 21.25 6.30
N LEU A 31 26.68 21.90 6.41
CA LEU A 31 25.40 21.38 5.96
C LEU A 31 24.92 22.22 4.78
N THR A 32 24.25 21.58 3.82
CA THR A 32 23.67 22.26 2.66
C THR A 32 22.22 21.83 2.51
N ALA A 33 21.31 22.80 2.32
CA ALA A 33 19.91 22.56 2.02
C ALA A 33 19.55 23.22 0.68
N VAL A 34 18.83 22.50 -0.18
CA VAL A 34 18.19 23.09 -1.37
C VAL A 34 16.86 23.66 -0.90
N VAL A 35 16.71 24.99 -0.96
CA VAL A 35 15.57 25.70 -0.39
C VAL A 35 14.60 26.22 -1.44
N GLY A 36 14.90 26.06 -2.72
CA GLY A 36 14.06 26.47 -3.83
C GLY A 36 14.81 26.41 -5.17
N LEU A 37 14.17 26.95 -6.21
CA LEU A 37 14.78 27.21 -7.52
C LEU A 37 14.98 28.71 -7.69
N ALA A 38 15.96 29.14 -8.47
CA ALA A 38 16.25 30.57 -8.66
C ALA A 38 15.11 31.34 -9.33
N THR A 39 14.22 30.65 -10.06
CA THR A 39 12.98 31.22 -10.59
C THR A 39 11.94 31.55 -9.52
N ASN A 40 12.06 30.99 -8.31
CA ASN A 40 11.13 31.19 -7.23
C ASN A 40 11.76 32.08 -6.14
N PRO A 41 11.13 33.20 -5.77
CA PRO A 41 11.62 34.01 -4.66
C PRO A 41 11.56 33.18 -3.37
N VAL A 42 12.71 32.98 -2.74
CA VAL A 42 12.85 32.50 -1.35
C VAL A 42 13.68 33.53 -0.61
N LEU A 43 13.23 33.99 0.54
CA LEU A 43 13.97 34.95 1.37
C LEU A 43 14.49 34.26 2.63
N LEU A 44 15.57 34.80 3.18
CA LEU A 44 16.18 34.34 4.41
C LEU A 44 16.08 35.44 5.46
N ARG A 45 15.53 35.11 6.62
CA ARG A 45 15.57 35.96 7.83
C ARG A 45 16.39 35.23 8.89
N THR A 46 17.48 35.83 9.32
CA THR A 46 18.47 35.21 10.20
C THR A 46 19.21 36.26 11.02
N ALA A 47 19.61 35.89 12.25
CA ALA A 47 20.51 36.68 13.09
C ALA A 47 22.00 36.27 12.94
N THR A 48 22.30 35.17 12.25
CA THR A 48 23.63 34.53 12.22
C THR A 48 24.44 34.84 10.95
N GLY A 49 23.97 35.77 10.11
CA GLY A 49 24.66 36.18 8.88
C GLY A 49 24.67 35.11 7.78
N LEU A 50 23.85 34.07 7.89
CA LEU A 50 23.68 33.05 6.84
C LEU A 50 23.26 33.68 5.51
N GLN A 51 23.64 33.04 4.41
CA GLN A 51 23.36 33.53 3.06
C GLN A 51 22.80 32.44 2.16
N LEU A 52 22.04 32.87 1.16
CA LEU A 52 21.53 32.02 0.09
C LEU A 52 22.46 32.11 -1.11
N ASP A 53 23.01 30.96 -1.52
CA ASP A 53 23.73 30.78 -2.77
C ASP A 53 22.71 30.62 -3.91
N ARG A 54 22.63 31.64 -4.78
CA ARG A 54 21.65 31.72 -5.87
C ARG A 54 22.34 31.54 -7.21
N GLY A 55 21.88 30.57 -7.99
CA GLY A 55 22.20 30.48 -9.42
C GLY A 55 21.22 31.27 -10.29
N GLU A 56 21.32 31.09 -11.60
CA GLU A 56 20.39 31.66 -12.58
C GLU A 56 19.41 30.61 -13.13
N GLY A 57 18.26 31.07 -13.66
CA GLY A 57 17.27 30.21 -14.30
C GLY A 57 16.71 29.14 -13.37
N GLN A 58 16.76 27.88 -13.80
CA GLN A 58 16.26 26.71 -13.03
C GLN A 58 17.28 26.15 -12.03
N ALA A 59 18.39 26.87 -11.77
CA ALA A 59 19.37 26.42 -10.80
C ALA A 59 18.79 26.39 -9.37
N PRO A 60 19.16 25.41 -8.53
CA PRO A 60 18.72 25.36 -7.14
C PRO A 60 19.31 26.50 -6.32
N VAL A 61 18.49 27.11 -5.47
CA VAL A 61 18.93 28.02 -4.40
C VAL A 61 19.38 27.17 -3.22
N ARG A 62 20.61 27.38 -2.76
CA ARG A 62 21.21 26.60 -1.66
C ARG A 62 21.42 27.48 -0.44
N LEU A 63 21.08 26.96 0.73
CA LEU A 63 21.52 27.48 2.01
C LEU A 63 22.70 26.64 2.49
N ARG A 64 23.82 27.29 2.83
CA ARG A 64 24.98 26.64 3.45
C ARG A 64 25.07 27.05 4.91
N ILE A 65 25.18 26.07 5.79
CA ILE A 65 25.31 26.25 7.24
C ILE A 65 26.69 25.72 7.64
N PRO A 66 27.64 26.59 7.98
CA PRO A 66 28.98 26.17 8.40
C PRO A 66 28.94 25.25 9.64
N PRO A 67 30.04 24.52 9.94
CA PRO A 67 30.20 23.83 11.21
C PRO A 67 29.95 24.77 12.40
N HIS A 68 29.25 24.29 13.42
CA HIS A 68 28.81 25.11 14.55
C HIS A 68 28.55 24.24 15.80
N ASN A 69 28.75 24.82 16.97
CA ASN A 69 28.67 24.11 18.27
C ASN A 69 27.33 24.31 19.01
N GLY A 70 26.52 25.29 18.61
CA GLY A 70 25.22 25.60 19.22
C GLY A 70 24.06 25.28 18.29
N THR A 71 22.86 25.80 18.59
CA THR A 71 21.72 25.77 17.65
C THR A 71 21.75 26.99 16.74
N VAL A 72 21.53 26.79 15.44
CA VAL A 72 21.39 27.87 14.45
C VAL A 72 19.94 27.97 14.01
N ALA A 73 19.32 29.13 14.24
CA ALA A 73 17.93 29.40 13.89
C ALA A 73 17.81 30.40 12.73
N PHE A 74 16.88 30.14 11.82
CA PHE A 74 16.55 31.03 10.70
C PHE A 74 15.12 30.79 10.19
N ASP A 75 14.58 31.73 9.41
CA ASP A 75 13.34 31.55 8.65
C ASP A 75 13.65 31.53 7.16
N LEU A 76 13.02 30.60 6.45
CA LEU A 76 12.85 30.65 5.00
C LEU A 76 11.45 31.18 4.69
N LEU A 77 11.36 32.23 3.88
CA LEU A 77 10.08 32.84 3.53
C LEU A 77 9.80 32.65 2.05
N TYR A 78 8.66 32.04 1.75
CA TYR A 78 8.15 31.77 0.43
C TYR A 78 6.94 32.67 0.21
N PRO A 79 7.04 33.71 -0.63
CA PRO A 79 5.93 34.61 -0.83
C PRO A 79 4.86 33.97 -1.71
N LEU A 80 3.61 34.21 -1.34
CA LEU A 80 2.45 33.74 -2.11
C LEU A 80 2.08 34.71 -3.25
N SER A 81 2.78 35.83 -3.38
CA SER A 81 2.64 36.80 -4.47
C SER A 81 3.98 37.05 -5.17
N THR A 82 3.93 37.41 -6.45
CA THR A 82 5.10 37.47 -7.36
C THR A 82 6.05 38.65 -7.12
N HIS A 83 5.75 39.53 -6.18
CA HIS A 83 6.51 40.77 -5.98
C HIS A 83 6.99 40.86 -4.54
N VAL A 84 8.26 40.54 -4.27
CA VAL A 84 8.83 40.78 -2.93
C VAL A 84 10.19 41.46 -2.99
N THR A 85 10.36 42.38 -2.05
CA THR A 85 11.54 43.16 -1.71
C THR A 85 12.60 42.34 -0.94
N SER A 86 13.79 42.92 -0.80
CA SER A 86 14.97 42.35 -0.13
C SER A 86 14.72 41.91 1.33
N GLY A 87 15.67 41.14 1.88
CA GLY A 87 15.58 40.41 3.15
C GLY A 87 14.94 41.16 4.33
N ILE A 88 14.22 40.39 5.14
CA ILE A 88 13.47 40.89 6.30
C ILE A 88 14.31 40.63 7.55
N ALA A 89 14.72 41.70 8.25
CA ALA A 89 15.39 41.59 9.53
C ALA A 89 14.36 41.22 10.62
N GLY A 90 14.74 40.39 11.59
CA GLY A 90 13.89 40.08 12.74
C GLY A 90 14.46 38.98 13.62
N GLU A 91 14.15 39.07 14.91
CA GLU A 91 14.50 38.05 15.90
C GLU A 91 13.68 36.77 15.72
N THR A 92 14.31 35.66 16.07
CA THR A 92 13.77 34.33 15.87
C THR A 92 13.44 33.72 17.23
N ARG A 93 12.15 33.50 17.53
CA ARG A 93 11.76 32.71 18.72
C ARG A 93 12.20 31.25 18.57
N SER A 94 12.56 30.63 19.69
CA SER A 94 13.00 29.24 19.66
C SER A 94 11.85 28.27 19.41
N LEU A 95 12.10 27.20 18.65
CA LEU A 95 11.14 26.11 18.45
C LEU A 95 11.14 25.10 19.59
N HIS A 96 12.15 25.11 20.44
CA HIS A 96 12.20 24.19 21.58
C HIS A 96 11.02 24.41 22.56
N GLU A 97 10.43 25.61 22.60
CA GLU A 97 9.21 25.86 23.36
C GLU A 97 7.97 25.19 22.74
N LEU A 98 8.00 24.95 21.41
CA LEU A 98 6.94 24.30 20.64
C LEU A 98 7.15 22.78 20.51
N SER A 99 8.24 22.24 21.05
CA SER A 99 8.47 20.79 21.11
C SER A 99 7.93 20.15 22.40
N VAL A 100 7.20 20.93 23.20
CA VAL A 100 6.49 20.45 24.40
C VAL A 100 5.02 20.30 24.02
N ALA A 101 4.39 19.25 24.54
CA ALA A 101 2.99 18.95 24.29
C ALA A 101 2.07 20.14 24.62
N GLY A 102 1.14 20.43 23.71
CA GLY A 102 0.09 21.41 23.93
C GLY A 102 -1.13 20.78 24.62
N PRO A 103 -2.17 21.56 24.96
CA PRO A 103 -3.48 20.98 25.22
C PRO A 103 -4.11 20.49 23.91
N SER A 104 -4.79 19.33 23.94
CA SER A 104 -5.55 18.86 22.78
C SER A 104 -6.55 19.89 22.25
N ILE A 105 -6.65 19.96 20.92
CA ILE A 105 -7.60 20.80 20.19
C ILE A 105 -8.81 19.99 19.68
N TRP A 106 -8.84 18.68 19.92
CA TRP A 106 -9.92 17.78 19.52
C TRP A 106 -10.83 17.47 20.72
N GLU A 107 -11.79 18.38 20.95
CA GLU A 107 -12.52 18.48 22.24
C GLU A 107 -13.39 17.27 22.64
N ALA A 108 -13.77 16.37 21.71
CA ALA A 108 -14.63 15.23 22.05
C ALA A 108 -14.55 14.05 21.06
N ASP A 109 -14.80 12.85 21.60
CA ASP A 109 -15.01 11.64 20.82
C ASP A 109 -16.34 11.67 20.07
N ILE A 110 -16.32 11.17 18.84
CA ILE A 110 -17.50 11.02 18.00
C ILE A 110 -17.98 9.57 18.10
N SER A 111 -19.17 9.35 18.65
CA SER A 111 -19.80 8.03 18.61
C SER A 111 -20.30 7.73 17.19
N ALA A 112 -19.88 6.58 16.64
CA ALA A 112 -20.35 6.08 15.35
C ALA A 112 -20.44 4.55 15.40
N PRO A 113 -21.52 3.99 15.97
CA PRO A 113 -21.72 2.55 16.07
C PRO A 113 -21.69 1.87 14.70
N GLY A 114 -21.03 0.72 14.64
CA GLY A 114 -21.00 -0.12 13.45
C GLY A 114 -22.29 -0.90 13.21
N ARG A 115 -22.29 -1.66 12.11
CA ARG A 115 -23.41 -2.50 11.68
C ARG A 115 -22.90 -3.90 11.39
N LEU A 116 -23.43 -4.89 12.10
CA LEU A 116 -23.20 -6.29 11.77
C LEU A 116 -23.98 -6.69 10.52
N ALA A 117 -23.37 -7.51 9.66
CA ALA A 117 -24.14 -8.22 8.65
C ALA A 117 -25.02 -9.27 9.33
N PRO A 118 -26.25 -9.51 8.83
CA PRO A 118 -27.07 -10.60 9.30
C PRO A 118 -26.30 -11.92 9.17
N LYS A 119 -26.50 -12.82 10.14
CA LYS A 119 -26.02 -14.20 10.00
C LYS A 119 -26.93 -14.90 9.00
N GLU A 120 -26.49 -14.93 7.75
CA GLU A 120 -27.10 -15.71 6.68
C GLU A 120 -26.42 -17.08 6.57
N ASP A 121 -27.05 -18.02 5.86
CA ASP A 121 -26.49 -19.35 5.53
C ASP A 121 -25.39 -19.24 4.43
N ILE A 122 -24.47 -18.30 4.60
CA ILE A 122 -23.31 -18.07 3.72
C ILE A 122 -22.00 -18.10 4.53
N PRO A 123 -20.85 -18.49 3.94
CA PRO A 123 -19.62 -18.75 4.71
C PRO A 123 -18.97 -17.50 5.29
N TYR A 124 -19.02 -16.37 4.60
CA TYR A 124 -18.40 -15.13 5.04
C TYR A 124 -19.39 -13.98 4.94
N VAL A 125 -19.35 -13.09 5.92
CA VAL A 125 -20.17 -11.88 5.98
C VAL A 125 -19.31 -10.66 6.25
N ILE A 126 -19.83 -9.48 5.91
CA ILE A 126 -19.12 -8.20 6.07
C ILE A 126 -19.83 -7.33 7.12
N ASP A 127 -19.19 -7.12 8.25
CA ASP A 127 -19.60 -6.13 9.23
C ASP A 127 -18.99 -4.76 8.85
N THR A 128 -19.75 -3.67 9.00
CA THR A 128 -19.27 -2.30 8.70
C THR A 128 -18.93 -1.58 10.00
N ILE A 129 -17.70 -1.09 10.13
CA ILE A 129 -17.32 -0.15 11.18
C ILE A 129 -17.68 1.24 10.65
N GLN A 130 -18.65 1.89 11.27
CA GLN A 130 -19.20 3.14 10.74
C GLN A 130 -18.20 4.27 10.91
N LEU A 131 -17.74 4.83 9.79
CA LEU A 131 -16.88 6.01 9.78
C LEU A 131 -17.70 7.27 10.17
N PRO A 132 -17.11 8.24 10.88
CA PRO A 132 -17.76 9.49 11.28
C PRO A 132 -17.84 10.50 10.12
N PHE A 133 -18.52 10.13 9.03
CA PHE A 133 -18.67 10.99 7.84
C PHE A 133 -19.25 12.37 8.16
N ARG A 134 -20.11 12.45 9.18
CA ARG A 134 -20.52 13.71 9.80
C ARG A 134 -19.62 13.94 10.99
N ASN A 135 -18.66 14.86 10.85
CA ASN A 135 -17.75 15.26 11.91
C ASN A 135 -17.66 16.80 11.97
N PRO A 136 -17.29 17.40 13.11
CA PRO A 136 -17.27 18.86 13.31
C PRO A 136 -16.36 19.62 12.34
N TRP A 137 -15.34 18.95 11.78
CA TRP A 137 -14.32 19.57 10.93
C TRP A 137 -14.60 19.43 9.44
N ASN A 138 -15.70 18.78 9.06
CA ASN A 138 -16.01 18.42 7.67
C ASN A 138 -14.85 17.66 6.98
N ALA A 139 -14.09 16.89 7.77
CA ALA A 139 -12.99 16.09 7.26
C ALA A 139 -13.52 14.97 6.35
N LEU A 140 -12.84 14.77 5.23
CA LEU A 140 -13.19 13.75 4.24
C LEU A 140 -12.52 12.42 4.60
N LEU A 141 -13.31 11.36 4.71
CA LEU A 141 -12.84 10.04 5.18
C LEU A 141 -12.54 9.09 4.02
N PHE A 142 -11.66 9.52 3.10
CA PHE A 142 -11.09 8.66 2.05
C PHE A 142 -9.99 7.80 2.66
N VAL A 143 -10.38 6.69 3.31
CA VAL A 143 -9.49 5.86 4.11
C VAL A 143 -8.44 5.16 3.25
N SER A 144 -7.17 5.32 3.61
CA SER A 144 -6.04 4.87 2.81
C SER A 144 -5.05 3.95 3.54
N GLY A 145 -5.26 3.73 4.83
CA GLY A 145 -4.45 2.88 5.70
C GLY A 145 -5.15 2.69 7.04
N HIS A 146 -4.90 1.56 7.68
CA HIS A 146 -5.33 1.30 9.04
C HIS A 146 -4.42 0.26 9.70
N ASP A 147 -4.39 0.25 11.03
CA ASP A 147 -3.77 -0.79 11.84
C ASP A 147 -4.35 -0.77 13.26
N PHE A 148 -3.98 -1.74 14.09
CA PHE A 148 -4.51 -1.91 15.45
C PHE A 148 -3.43 -1.71 16.50
N PHE A 149 -3.83 -1.14 17.65
CA PHE A 149 -2.98 -1.08 18.83
C PHE A 149 -2.97 -2.42 19.57
N SER A 150 -2.04 -2.57 20.50
CA SER A 150 -1.99 -3.71 21.43
C SER A 150 -3.20 -3.74 22.36
N THR A 151 -3.79 -2.58 22.67
CA THR A 151 -5.04 -2.46 23.43
C THR A 151 -6.23 -2.99 22.62
N PRO A 152 -7.02 -3.95 23.14
CA PRO A 152 -8.19 -4.47 22.43
C PRO A 152 -9.22 -3.41 22.08
N GLY A 153 -9.74 -3.48 20.85
CA GLY A 153 -10.77 -2.56 20.34
C GLY A 153 -10.24 -1.25 19.79
N GLN A 154 -8.95 -0.95 20.00
CA GLN A 154 -8.31 0.28 19.56
C GLN A 154 -7.54 0.10 18.25
N GLY A 155 -7.57 1.13 17.42
CA GLY A 155 -6.74 1.22 16.23
C GLY A 155 -6.73 2.62 15.65
N ALA A 156 -6.08 2.76 14.50
CA ALA A 156 -6.00 4.02 13.79
C ALA A 156 -6.25 3.83 12.30
N ILE A 157 -6.74 4.88 11.65
CA ILE A 157 -6.81 5.01 10.19
C ILE A 157 -6.05 6.24 9.73
N CYS A 158 -5.50 6.21 8.52
CA CYS A 158 -5.13 7.43 7.80
C CYS A 158 -6.07 7.67 6.61
N THR A 159 -6.23 8.93 6.22
CA THR A 159 -6.96 9.34 5.02
C THR A 159 -6.02 9.90 3.97
N MET A 160 -6.37 9.74 2.69
CA MET A 160 -5.62 10.34 1.58
C MET A 160 -5.55 11.87 1.65
N HIS A 161 -6.44 12.50 2.43
CA HIS A 161 -6.51 13.95 2.61
C HIS A 161 -5.57 14.50 3.68
N GLY A 162 -4.87 13.64 4.42
CA GLY A 162 -3.82 14.07 5.35
C GLY A 162 -4.15 13.92 6.82
N ASP A 163 -5.19 13.16 7.15
CA ASP A 163 -5.64 12.94 8.52
C ASP A 163 -5.21 11.59 9.06
N VAL A 164 -5.02 11.50 10.38
CA VAL A 164 -5.07 10.27 11.15
C VAL A 164 -6.19 10.36 12.18
N TRP A 165 -6.93 9.27 12.34
CA TRP A 165 -8.01 9.15 13.31
C TRP A 165 -7.81 7.90 14.14
N LEU A 166 -7.97 8.03 15.47
CA LEU A 166 -8.10 6.90 16.37
C LEU A 166 -9.54 6.40 16.34
N PHE A 167 -9.71 5.09 16.50
CA PHE A 167 -10.98 4.47 16.85
C PHE A 167 -10.82 3.57 18.07
N ASP A 168 -11.90 3.46 18.85
CA ASP A 168 -12.00 2.56 20.00
C ASP A 168 -13.37 1.85 19.96
N GLY A 169 -13.57 0.84 20.80
CA GLY A 169 -14.83 0.13 20.96
C GLY A 169 -15.15 -0.85 19.83
N VAL A 170 -14.17 -1.21 19.00
CA VAL A 170 -14.33 -2.23 17.96
C VAL A 170 -14.30 -3.62 18.61
N ASP A 171 -15.48 -4.08 19.01
CA ASP A 171 -15.68 -5.39 19.59
C ASP A 171 -16.52 -6.29 18.67
N ARG A 172 -17.07 -7.37 19.22
CA ARG A 172 -17.93 -8.30 18.48
C ARG A 172 -19.21 -7.62 17.96
N ASP A 173 -19.79 -6.70 18.72
CA ASP A 173 -21.14 -6.15 18.50
C ASP A 173 -21.13 -4.77 17.82
N LEU A 174 -19.98 -4.08 17.84
CA LEU A 174 -19.73 -2.76 17.24
C LEU A 174 -20.64 -1.63 17.77
N LYS A 175 -21.23 -1.77 18.96
CA LYS A 175 -22.21 -0.81 19.48
C LYS A 175 -21.60 0.47 20.03
N ASN A 176 -20.38 0.40 20.54
CA ASN A 176 -19.74 1.49 21.28
C ASN A 176 -18.54 2.09 20.54
N VAL A 177 -18.52 1.98 19.21
CA VAL A 177 -17.40 2.50 18.42
C VAL A 177 -17.34 4.02 18.52
N THR A 178 -16.17 4.54 18.90
CA THR A 178 -15.88 5.97 19.00
C THR A 178 -14.70 6.34 18.13
N TRP A 179 -14.63 7.62 17.76
CA TRP A 179 -13.58 8.16 16.91
C TRP A 179 -13.04 9.47 17.45
N ARG A 180 -11.72 9.66 17.37
CA ARG A 180 -11.04 10.92 17.68
C ARG A 180 -10.07 11.24 16.56
N ARG A 181 -10.03 12.50 16.11
CA ARG A 181 -8.99 12.94 15.18
C ARG A 181 -7.66 13.00 15.96
N TYR A 182 -6.60 12.45 15.39
CA TYR A 182 -5.29 12.32 16.07
C TYR A 182 -4.26 13.27 15.48
N ALA A 183 -4.24 13.37 14.15
CA ALA A 183 -3.26 14.15 13.40
C ALA A 183 -3.89 14.70 12.11
N THR A 184 -3.33 15.80 11.60
CA THR A 184 -3.75 16.42 10.34
C THR A 184 -2.58 17.07 9.61
N GLY A 185 -2.72 17.31 8.31
CA GLY A 185 -1.73 18.04 7.51
C GLY A 185 -0.64 17.17 6.90
N LEU A 186 -0.81 15.84 6.94
CA LEU A 186 0.10 14.89 6.30
C LEU A 186 -0.06 14.92 4.77
N PHE A 187 1.03 14.72 4.03
CA PHE A 187 1.00 14.87 2.57
C PHE A 187 0.63 13.56 1.85
N GLN A 188 -0.65 13.43 1.49
CA GLN A 188 -1.22 12.27 0.80
C GLN A 188 -0.87 10.91 1.45
N PRO A 189 -1.28 10.66 2.71
CA PRO A 189 -1.08 9.37 3.36
C PRO A 189 -1.71 8.23 2.56
N LEU A 190 -0.95 7.17 2.30
CA LEU A 190 -1.42 5.97 1.58
C LEU A 190 -0.94 4.65 2.21
N GLY A 191 -0.46 4.71 3.45
CA GLY A 191 -0.10 3.57 4.26
C GLY A 191 -0.03 3.96 5.74
N LEU A 192 -0.49 3.08 6.62
CA LEU A 192 -0.38 3.23 8.07
C LEU A 192 0.01 1.87 8.66
N LYS A 193 0.92 1.91 9.62
CA LYS A 193 1.39 0.76 10.40
C LYS A 193 1.54 1.18 11.85
N ILE A 194 1.10 0.33 12.78
CA ILE A 194 1.39 0.50 14.20
C ILE A 194 2.50 -0.49 14.57
N VAL A 195 3.59 0.03 15.15
CA VAL A 195 4.74 -0.75 15.62
C VAL A 195 5.02 -0.31 17.04
N ASP A 196 4.99 -1.25 17.99
CA ASP A 196 5.16 -0.95 19.42
C ASP A 196 4.24 0.17 19.92
N ASP A 197 2.96 0.11 19.53
CA ASP A 197 1.92 1.12 19.80
C ASP A 197 2.23 2.53 19.30
N LEU A 198 3.17 2.66 18.37
CA LEU A 198 3.51 3.92 17.72
C LEU A 198 3.03 3.93 16.27
N ILE A 199 2.37 5.03 15.87
CA ILE A 199 1.80 5.16 14.53
C ILE A 199 2.87 5.65 13.56
N TYR A 200 3.08 4.86 12.50
CA TYR A 200 3.86 5.21 11.32
C TYR A 200 2.93 5.42 10.12
N VAL A 201 3.17 6.47 9.36
CA VAL A 201 2.35 6.83 8.19
C VAL A 201 3.23 7.07 6.97
N THR A 202 3.02 6.30 5.92
CA THR A 202 3.63 6.55 4.61
C THR A 202 2.91 7.71 3.94
N CYS A 203 3.63 8.82 3.83
CA CYS A 203 3.24 9.99 3.05
C CYS A 203 4.02 10.01 1.72
N ARG A 204 3.66 10.92 0.83
CA ARG A 204 4.33 11.06 -0.46
C ARG A 204 5.77 11.55 -0.32
N ASP A 205 6.03 12.38 0.68
CA ASP A 205 7.32 13.01 0.97
C ASP A 205 8.19 12.23 1.97
N GLN A 206 7.57 11.51 2.91
CA GLN A 206 8.27 10.87 4.02
C GLN A 206 7.45 9.76 4.66
N ILE A 207 8.09 8.96 5.52
CA ILE A 207 7.41 8.20 6.57
C ILE A 207 7.39 9.08 7.82
N VAL A 208 6.19 9.40 8.31
CA VAL A 208 6.00 10.15 9.54
C VAL A 208 5.77 9.19 10.69
N ARG A 209 6.45 9.43 11.82
CA ARG A 209 6.20 8.76 13.09
C ARG A 209 5.56 9.76 14.05
N LEU A 210 4.35 9.44 14.52
CA LEU A 210 3.51 10.39 15.28
C LEU A 210 3.58 10.10 16.77
N HIS A 211 3.90 11.13 17.56
CA HIS A 211 4.06 11.02 19.01
C HIS A 211 3.02 11.86 19.74
N ASP A 212 2.28 11.21 20.64
CA ASP A 212 1.47 11.83 21.68
C ASP A 212 2.32 11.89 22.96
N LEU A 213 2.82 13.08 23.29
CA LEU A 213 3.82 13.28 24.35
C LEU A 213 3.18 13.44 25.73
N ASN A 214 1.89 13.81 25.79
CA ASN A 214 1.15 14.02 27.04
C ASN A 214 0.03 12.99 27.29
N ARG A 215 -0.22 12.08 26.35
CA ARG A 215 -1.25 11.03 26.35
C ARG A 215 -2.68 11.56 26.35
N ASP A 216 -2.94 12.66 25.66
CA ASP A 216 -4.29 13.24 25.54
C ASP A 216 -5.08 12.74 24.32
N GLY A 217 -4.48 11.86 23.50
CA GLY A 217 -5.10 11.31 22.30
C GLY A 217 -4.91 12.18 21.06
N GLU A 218 -3.87 13.01 21.03
CA GLU A 218 -3.46 13.85 19.91
C GLU A 218 -1.94 13.74 19.64
N ALA A 219 -1.52 13.82 18.38
CA ALA A 219 -0.11 13.86 18.04
C ALA A 219 0.47 15.27 18.26
N ASP A 220 1.41 15.40 19.19
CA ASP A 220 2.16 16.64 19.45
C ASP A 220 3.36 16.78 18.51
N TYR A 221 4.03 15.66 18.19
CA TYR A 221 5.28 15.68 17.42
C TYR A 221 5.22 14.76 16.20
N TYR A 222 5.54 15.34 15.05
CA TYR A 222 5.56 14.69 13.74
C TYR A 222 7.00 14.46 13.36
N GLU A 223 7.52 13.29 13.70
CA GLU A 223 8.89 12.94 13.38
C GLU A 223 8.99 12.51 11.91
N CYS A 224 9.87 13.15 11.15
CA CYS A 224 10.35 12.63 9.87
C CYS A 224 11.23 11.40 10.14
N PHE A 225 10.63 10.21 10.13
CA PHE A 225 11.35 8.96 10.37
C PHE A 225 12.21 8.59 9.16
N PHE A 226 11.73 8.88 7.95
CA PHE A 226 12.46 8.62 6.71
C PHE A 226 11.96 9.51 5.56
N ASP A 227 12.84 10.26 4.91
CA ASP A 227 12.56 11.14 3.75
C ASP A 227 13.43 10.82 2.52
N GLY A 228 13.95 9.59 2.43
CA GLY A 228 14.93 9.22 1.39
C GLY A 228 14.33 9.11 -0.03
N LEU A 229 13.02 9.20 -0.20
CA LEU A 229 12.38 9.19 -1.52
C LEU A 229 12.26 10.59 -2.10
N LYS A 230 12.47 10.68 -3.41
CA LYS A 230 12.13 11.87 -4.19
C LYS A 230 10.97 11.52 -5.10
N THR A 231 9.82 12.14 -4.85
CA THR A 231 8.67 12.07 -5.76
C THR A 231 8.66 13.28 -6.68
N SER A 232 8.32 13.06 -7.95
CA SER A 232 8.00 14.11 -8.89
C SER A 232 6.73 14.85 -8.48
N PRO A 233 6.49 16.07 -9.00
CA PRO A 233 5.21 16.76 -8.84
C PRO A 233 4.09 16.19 -9.75
N ALA A 234 4.33 15.12 -10.51
CA ALA A 234 3.34 14.52 -11.40
C ALA A 234 2.17 13.88 -10.63
N GLY A 235 0.97 13.85 -11.22
CA GLY A 235 -0.22 13.36 -10.54
C GLY A 235 -0.28 11.84 -10.27
N HIS A 236 0.62 11.04 -10.84
CA HIS A 236 0.62 9.56 -10.74
C HIS A 236 1.87 8.99 -10.05
N ASP A 237 2.52 9.79 -9.20
CA ASP A 237 3.71 9.39 -8.45
C ASP A 237 3.38 9.18 -6.98
N PHE A 238 2.63 8.11 -6.71
CA PHE A 238 2.17 7.75 -5.37
C PHE A 238 3.19 6.86 -4.64
N VAL A 239 3.31 7.09 -3.33
CA VAL A 239 4.01 6.20 -2.40
C VAL A 239 2.94 5.53 -1.56
N THR A 240 2.84 4.21 -1.59
CA THR A 240 1.71 3.48 -1.04
C THR A 240 2.12 2.32 -0.15
N CYS A 241 1.18 1.88 0.69
CA CYS A 241 1.34 0.80 1.66
C CYS A 241 2.33 1.13 2.78
N LEU A 242 2.30 0.32 3.84
CA LEU A 242 3.32 0.31 4.88
C LEU A 242 3.21 -1.02 5.63
N GLU A 243 4.17 -1.90 5.44
CA GLU A 243 4.23 -3.23 6.05
C GLU A 243 5.51 -3.38 6.88
N THR A 244 5.57 -4.43 7.70
CA THR A 244 6.76 -4.81 8.47
C THR A 244 7.20 -6.21 8.11
N ASP A 245 8.51 -6.43 7.99
CA ASP A 245 9.07 -7.78 8.00
C ASP A 245 9.36 -8.27 9.44
N SER A 246 9.73 -9.55 9.58
CA SER A 246 10.03 -10.18 10.87
C SER A 246 11.19 -9.55 11.64
N ARG A 247 11.99 -8.70 10.98
CA ARG A 247 13.13 -7.98 11.56
C ARG A 247 12.79 -6.53 11.91
N GLY A 248 11.52 -6.13 11.76
CA GLY A 248 11.04 -4.78 12.05
C GLY A 248 11.37 -3.75 10.98
N ASN A 249 11.84 -4.17 9.79
CA ASN A 249 12.03 -3.22 8.70
C ASN A 249 10.66 -2.74 8.22
N LEU A 250 10.57 -1.48 7.79
CA LEU A 250 9.38 -0.94 7.13
C LEU A 250 9.49 -1.16 5.62
N LEU A 251 8.41 -1.64 5.00
CA LEU A 251 8.33 -1.87 3.56
C LEU A 251 7.14 -1.13 2.95
N PHE A 252 7.36 -0.51 1.81
CA PHE A 252 6.36 0.25 1.06
C PHE A 252 6.69 0.21 -0.43
N VAL A 253 5.79 0.71 -1.27
CA VAL A 253 5.97 0.69 -2.73
C VAL A 253 5.79 2.06 -3.36
N SER A 254 6.56 2.33 -4.41
CA SER A 254 6.40 3.50 -5.27
C SER A 254 6.62 3.08 -6.73
N VAL A 255 6.53 4.04 -7.67
CA VAL A 255 6.88 3.79 -9.09
C VAL A 255 8.34 3.32 -9.25
N ASN A 256 9.24 3.70 -8.34
CA ASN A 256 10.63 3.26 -8.37
C ASN A 256 10.78 1.77 -8.04
N GLY A 257 9.85 1.20 -7.26
CA GLY A 257 9.87 -0.20 -6.88
C GLY A 257 9.40 -0.50 -5.45
N VAL A 258 9.90 -1.62 -4.93
CA VAL A 258 9.65 -2.07 -3.56
C VAL A 258 10.79 -1.61 -2.66
N HIS A 259 10.48 -0.86 -1.62
CA HIS A 259 11.45 -0.26 -0.71
C HIS A 259 11.47 -0.98 0.63
N ARG A 260 12.65 -1.03 1.24
CA ARG A 260 12.87 -1.50 2.60
C ARG A 260 13.66 -0.44 3.37
N VAL A 261 13.16 -0.05 4.52
CA VAL A 261 13.81 0.89 5.45
C VAL A 261 14.08 0.17 6.76
N SER A 262 15.29 0.32 7.30
CA SER A 262 15.67 -0.31 8.55
C SER A 262 14.84 0.19 9.74
N PRO A 263 14.72 -0.57 10.85
CA PRO A 263 13.91 -0.18 12.01
C PRO A 263 14.34 1.16 12.64
N ASP A 264 15.58 1.59 12.41
CA ASP A 264 16.14 2.87 12.86
C ASP A 264 15.99 4.03 11.85
N GLY A 265 15.41 3.77 10.67
CA GLY A 265 15.22 4.75 9.61
C GLY A 265 16.49 5.11 8.82
N GLN A 266 17.65 4.53 9.18
CA GLN A 266 18.95 5.01 8.66
C GLN A 266 19.41 4.36 7.37
N ARG A 267 18.88 3.17 7.03
CA ARG A 267 19.24 2.42 5.83
C ARG A 267 18.01 2.23 4.96
N HIS A 268 18.21 2.40 3.66
CA HIS A 268 17.19 2.22 2.64
C HIS A 268 17.72 1.34 1.53
N GLU A 269 16.89 0.40 1.09
CA GLU A 269 17.19 -0.54 0.02
C GLU A 269 16.02 -0.61 -0.96
N LEU A 270 16.34 -0.71 -2.25
CA LEU A 270 15.39 -0.94 -3.32
C LEU A 270 15.43 -2.42 -3.72
N LEU A 271 14.44 -3.20 -3.29
CA LEU A 271 14.44 -4.66 -3.44
C LEU A 271 14.15 -5.10 -4.88
N ALA A 272 13.16 -4.49 -5.52
CA ALA A 272 12.74 -4.83 -6.89
C ALA A 272 12.21 -3.58 -7.61
N THR A 273 12.19 -3.60 -8.94
CA THR A 273 11.79 -2.46 -9.79
C THR A 273 10.74 -2.84 -10.83
N GLY A 274 10.32 -1.88 -11.66
CA GLY A 274 9.45 -2.16 -12.81
C GLY A 274 7.98 -2.30 -12.42
N LEU A 275 7.53 -1.50 -11.46
CA LEU A 275 6.14 -1.45 -11.01
C LEU A 275 5.42 -0.25 -11.61
N ARG A 276 4.33 -0.51 -12.32
CA ARG A 276 3.45 0.55 -12.82
C ARG A 276 2.36 0.88 -11.79
N ASN A 277 2.38 2.11 -11.28
CA ASN A 277 1.40 2.65 -10.32
C ASN A 277 1.01 1.66 -9.20
N PRO A 278 1.97 1.02 -8.50
CA PRO A 278 1.65 -0.01 -7.53
C PRO A 278 0.83 0.57 -6.36
N ASN A 279 -0.33 -0.04 -6.12
CA ASN A 279 -1.20 0.30 -4.99
C ASN A 279 -1.30 -0.84 -3.97
N GLY A 280 -0.65 -1.97 -4.22
CA GLY A 280 -0.80 -3.13 -3.37
C GLY A 280 0.50 -3.84 -3.06
N MET A 281 0.69 -4.16 -1.79
CA MET A 281 1.69 -5.10 -1.35
C MET A 281 1.19 -5.89 -0.13
N SER A 282 1.94 -6.93 0.24
CA SER A 282 1.88 -7.54 1.57
C SER A 282 3.24 -8.08 1.97
N VAL A 283 3.46 -8.21 3.29
CA VAL A 283 4.51 -9.05 3.85
C VAL A 283 3.82 -10.14 4.66
N GLY A 284 3.95 -11.38 4.19
CA GLY A 284 3.28 -12.55 4.74
C GLY A 284 4.16 -13.40 5.66
N PRO A 285 3.66 -14.57 6.08
CA PRO A 285 4.43 -15.56 6.82
C PRO A 285 5.77 -15.88 6.13
N GLY A 286 6.84 -15.97 6.93
CA GLY A 286 8.20 -16.22 6.42
C GLY A 286 8.77 -15.06 5.58
N ASP A 287 8.31 -13.83 5.82
CA ASP A 287 8.66 -12.63 5.05
C ASP A 287 8.38 -12.78 3.54
N PHE A 288 7.29 -13.49 3.20
CA PHE A 288 6.86 -13.64 1.81
C PHE A 288 6.26 -12.32 1.30
N ILE A 289 6.99 -11.61 0.45
CA ILE A 289 6.60 -10.29 -0.06
C ILE A 289 5.83 -10.45 -1.38
N THR A 290 4.65 -9.85 -1.46
CA THR A 290 3.91 -9.70 -2.72
C THR A 290 3.70 -8.25 -3.10
N VAL A 291 3.57 -7.99 -4.39
CA VAL A 291 3.22 -6.67 -4.92
C VAL A 291 2.28 -6.79 -6.11
N ALA A 292 1.37 -5.83 -6.25
CA ALA A 292 0.43 -5.75 -7.37
C ALA A 292 0.50 -4.40 -8.09
N PRO A 293 1.13 -4.34 -9.27
CA PRO A 293 1.07 -3.18 -10.16
C PRO A 293 -0.23 -3.16 -10.99
N GLN A 294 -0.49 -2.01 -11.59
CA GLN A 294 -1.66 -1.76 -12.45
C GLN A 294 -1.31 -1.92 -13.93
N GLU A 295 -2.23 -2.50 -14.71
CA GLU A 295 -2.10 -2.60 -16.17
C GLU A 295 -1.79 -1.27 -16.86
N GLY A 296 -0.96 -1.31 -17.90
CA GLY A 296 -0.64 -0.19 -18.76
C GLY A 296 0.68 -0.40 -19.51
N THR A 297 1.44 0.68 -19.72
CA THR A 297 2.73 0.64 -20.43
C THR A 297 3.67 -0.39 -19.82
N TRP A 298 4.11 -1.35 -20.64
CA TRP A 298 4.96 -2.47 -20.21
C TRP A 298 4.40 -3.30 -19.03
N THR A 299 3.08 -3.26 -18.84
CA THR A 299 2.37 -4.03 -17.81
C THR A 299 1.09 -4.55 -18.46
N PRO A 300 1.13 -5.71 -19.13
CA PRO A 300 0.07 -6.14 -20.06
C PRO A 300 -1.31 -6.25 -19.42
N ALA A 301 -1.36 -6.74 -18.20
CA ALA A 301 -2.53 -6.74 -17.32
C ALA A 301 -2.07 -6.44 -15.90
N SER A 302 -3.00 -6.13 -14.99
CA SER A 302 -2.68 -6.10 -13.57
C SER A 302 -2.27 -7.51 -13.13
N ALA A 303 -1.44 -7.63 -12.11
CA ALA A 303 -0.86 -8.92 -11.73
C ALA A 303 -0.45 -8.94 -10.27
N ILE A 304 -0.15 -10.14 -9.76
CA ILE A 304 0.47 -10.35 -8.44
C ILE A 304 1.85 -10.93 -8.66
N TYR A 305 2.87 -10.27 -8.11
CA TYR A 305 4.25 -10.74 -8.17
C TYR A 305 4.71 -11.16 -6.78
N GLU A 306 5.47 -12.26 -6.70
CA GLU A 306 6.38 -12.51 -5.58
C GLU A 306 7.58 -11.57 -5.74
N VAL A 307 8.00 -10.94 -4.65
CA VAL A 307 9.14 -10.02 -4.66
C VAL A 307 10.38 -10.72 -4.13
N ARG A 308 11.43 -10.75 -4.95
CA ARG A 308 12.79 -11.11 -4.55
C ARG A 308 13.77 -10.02 -4.95
N GLU A 309 14.88 -9.96 -4.24
CA GLU A 309 15.91 -8.95 -4.47
C GLU A 309 16.45 -9.01 -5.91
N GLY A 310 16.58 -7.84 -6.54
CA GLY A 310 17.06 -7.68 -7.91
C GLY A 310 16.05 -8.07 -8.98
N MET A 311 14.77 -8.26 -8.65
CA MET A 311 13.70 -8.48 -9.64
C MET A 311 13.26 -7.21 -10.36
N HIS A 312 12.68 -7.39 -11.54
CA HIS A 312 12.15 -6.33 -12.40
C HIS A 312 10.87 -6.78 -13.10
N PHE A 313 9.76 -6.09 -12.89
CA PHE A 313 8.42 -6.55 -13.30
C PHE A 313 7.89 -5.91 -14.59
N GLY A 314 8.73 -5.18 -15.31
CA GLY A 314 8.48 -4.79 -16.70
C GLY A 314 8.24 -3.31 -16.94
N PHE A 315 7.69 -2.55 -15.99
CA PHE A 315 7.52 -1.09 -16.15
C PHE A 315 8.86 -0.39 -16.41
N ASP A 316 8.88 0.67 -17.23
CA ASP A 316 10.07 1.28 -17.85
C ASP A 316 10.81 0.41 -18.90
N GLY A 317 10.22 -0.72 -19.29
CA GLY A 317 10.67 -1.53 -20.42
C GLY A 317 11.60 -2.69 -20.04
N PRO A 318 11.91 -3.57 -21.02
CA PRO A 318 12.63 -4.81 -20.77
C PRO A 318 14.08 -4.58 -20.31
N LYS A 319 14.49 -5.34 -19.29
CA LYS A 319 15.87 -5.43 -18.77
C LYS A 319 16.45 -6.82 -18.99
N ILE A 320 16.80 -7.12 -20.25
CA ILE A 320 17.27 -8.45 -20.65
C ILE A 320 18.63 -8.76 -20.00
N THR A 321 18.72 -9.91 -19.35
CA THR A 321 19.97 -10.50 -18.85
C THR A 321 19.93 -12.00 -19.07
N SER A 322 21.04 -12.71 -18.87
CA SER A 322 21.06 -14.18 -18.89
C SER A 322 20.09 -14.80 -17.88
N GLN A 323 19.84 -14.11 -16.76
CA GLN A 323 18.93 -14.56 -15.70
C GLN A 323 17.49 -14.08 -15.91
N ARG A 324 17.26 -13.16 -16.85
CA ARG A 324 15.95 -12.57 -17.17
C ARG A 324 15.80 -12.47 -18.70
N PRO A 325 15.60 -13.59 -19.40
CA PRO A 325 15.56 -13.64 -20.86
C PRO A 325 14.35 -12.91 -21.45
N LEU A 326 13.23 -12.84 -20.73
CA LEU A 326 12.01 -12.12 -21.16
C LEU A 326 12.13 -10.59 -21.01
N GLY A 327 13.19 -10.09 -20.37
CA GLY A 327 13.31 -8.69 -19.99
C GLY A 327 12.50 -8.29 -18.74
N TYR A 328 11.61 -9.14 -18.25
CA TYR A 328 10.91 -8.99 -16.96
C TYR A 328 10.88 -10.34 -16.22
N ASP A 329 10.71 -10.30 -14.89
CA ASP A 329 10.42 -11.45 -14.05
C ASP A 329 8.89 -11.66 -14.03
N PRO A 330 8.37 -12.86 -14.34
CA PRO A 330 6.93 -13.05 -14.52
C PRO A 330 6.15 -13.08 -13.19
N PRO A 331 4.84 -12.77 -13.22
CA PRO A 331 4.01 -12.77 -12.03
C PRO A 331 3.69 -14.19 -11.55
N LEU A 332 3.21 -14.28 -10.30
CA LEU A 332 2.49 -15.45 -9.81
C LEU A 332 1.25 -15.69 -10.67
N CYS A 333 0.47 -14.62 -10.91
CA CYS A 333 -0.73 -14.69 -11.73
C CYS A 333 -1.06 -13.31 -12.33
N TRP A 334 -1.53 -13.32 -13.58
CA TRP A 334 -2.16 -12.16 -14.20
C TRP A 334 -3.62 -12.06 -13.73
N ILE A 335 -4.11 -10.83 -13.55
CA ILE A 335 -5.49 -10.54 -13.20
C ILE A 335 -6.19 -9.99 -14.44
N PRO A 336 -7.18 -10.70 -15.00
CA PRO A 336 -7.91 -10.20 -16.15
C PRO A 336 -8.59 -8.88 -15.82
N ARG A 337 -8.51 -7.90 -16.74
CA ARG A 337 -9.06 -6.55 -16.54
C ARG A 337 -10.53 -6.53 -16.12
N ARG A 338 -11.32 -7.50 -16.59
CA ARG A 338 -12.75 -7.64 -16.22
C ARG A 338 -12.95 -8.11 -14.77
N MET A 339 -11.99 -8.84 -14.23
CA MET A 339 -12.00 -9.30 -12.84
C MET A 339 -11.49 -8.21 -11.90
N ASP A 340 -10.47 -7.48 -12.33
CA ASP A 340 -9.99 -6.28 -11.64
C ASP A 340 -9.28 -5.33 -12.60
N ASN A 341 -9.77 -4.09 -12.67
CA ASN A 341 -9.16 -3.03 -13.45
C ASN A 341 -8.22 -2.14 -12.62
N SER A 342 -8.20 -2.31 -11.30
CA SER A 342 -7.30 -1.58 -10.41
C SER A 342 -7.06 -2.37 -9.13
N THR A 343 -5.87 -2.92 -8.96
CA THR A 343 -5.48 -3.73 -7.81
C THR A 343 -5.35 -2.90 -6.53
N GLY A 344 -5.75 -3.50 -5.43
CA GLY A 344 -5.45 -3.06 -4.07
C GLY A 344 -4.30 -3.87 -3.47
N GLY A 345 -4.12 -3.75 -2.16
CA GLY A 345 -3.18 -4.55 -1.35
C GLY A 345 -3.49 -6.03 -1.32
N GLN A 346 -2.62 -6.77 -0.64
CA GLN A 346 -2.88 -8.17 -0.29
C GLN A 346 -2.87 -8.33 1.22
N VAL A 347 -3.51 -9.38 1.70
CA VAL A 347 -3.57 -9.70 3.13
C VAL A 347 -3.67 -11.20 3.33
N TRP A 348 -2.90 -11.71 4.29
CA TRP A 348 -2.87 -13.13 4.65
C TRP A 348 -3.90 -13.41 5.75
N ALA A 349 -4.75 -14.42 5.55
CA ALA A 349 -5.65 -14.91 6.59
C ALA A 349 -4.88 -15.79 7.60
N VAL A 350 -3.99 -15.20 8.40
CA VAL A 350 -3.09 -15.93 9.32
C VAL A 350 -3.78 -16.54 10.56
N SER A 351 -5.10 -16.34 10.70
CA SER A 351 -5.90 -16.77 11.83
C SER A 351 -6.75 -17.99 11.47
N ASP A 352 -6.85 -18.95 12.38
CA ASP A 352 -7.71 -20.14 12.25
C ASP A 352 -9.21 -19.79 12.22
N ARG A 353 -9.58 -18.59 12.68
CA ARG A 353 -10.96 -18.07 12.62
C ARG A 353 -11.47 -17.84 11.21
N TRP A 354 -10.59 -17.92 10.21
CA TRP A 354 -10.96 -17.93 8.79
C TRP A 354 -11.40 -19.30 8.28
N GLY A 355 -11.45 -20.32 9.14
CA GLY A 355 -11.97 -21.64 8.79
C GLY A 355 -11.15 -22.28 7.65
N PRO A 356 -11.79 -22.89 6.65
CA PRO A 356 -11.10 -23.56 5.54
C PRO A 356 -10.17 -22.66 4.72
N LEU A 357 -10.31 -21.33 4.81
CA LEU A 357 -9.47 -20.37 4.10
C LEU A 357 -8.31 -19.81 4.95
N ALA A 358 -8.08 -20.34 6.15
CA ALA A 358 -6.92 -19.98 6.96
C ALA A 358 -5.60 -20.27 6.21
N GLY A 359 -4.62 -19.40 6.38
CA GLY A 359 -3.32 -19.44 5.71
C GLY A 359 -3.31 -18.98 4.25
N LYS A 360 -4.46 -18.59 3.68
CA LYS A 360 -4.55 -18.17 2.28
C LYS A 360 -4.24 -16.68 2.12
N LEU A 361 -3.67 -16.34 0.95
CA LEU A 361 -3.43 -14.98 0.52
C LEU A 361 -4.68 -14.44 -0.20
N PHE A 362 -5.13 -13.26 0.21
CA PHE A 362 -6.20 -12.54 -0.48
C PHE A 362 -5.67 -11.30 -1.17
N ASN A 363 -6.02 -11.15 -2.44
CA ASN A 363 -5.83 -9.94 -3.22
C ASN A 363 -7.07 -9.06 -3.14
N LEU A 364 -6.86 -7.76 -2.93
CA LEU A 364 -7.94 -6.78 -2.85
C LEU A 364 -8.10 -6.09 -4.21
N SER A 365 -9.33 -5.74 -4.56
CA SER A 365 -9.63 -4.98 -5.76
C SER A 365 -10.14 -3.59 -5.41
N PHE A 366 -9.35 -2.58 -5.79
CA PHE A 366 -9.74 -1.19 -5.70
C PHE A 366 -10.79 -0.86 -6.77
N GLY A 367 -10.62 -1.37 -7.99
CA GLY A 367 -11.50 -1.09 -9.12
C GLY A 367 -12.89 -1.69 -8.97
N GLN A 368 -12.99 -2.96 -8.60
CA GLN A 368 -14.26 -3.70 -8.52
C GLN A 368 -14.84 -3.78 -7.11
N CYS A 369 -14.13 -3.30 -6.08
CA CYS A 369 -14.57 -3.36 -4.68
C CYS A 369 -14.86 -4.80 -4.24
N ARG A 370 -13.98 -5.72 -4.61
CA ARG A 370 -14.07 -7.17 -4.37
C ARG A 370 -12.76 -7.69 -3.80
N MET A 371 -12.77 -8.93 -3.32
CA MET A 371 -11.55 -9.63 -2.94
C MET A 371 -11.45 -10.96 -3.70
N GLN A 372 -10.22 -11.36 -4.02
CA GLN A 372 -9.89 -12.63 -4.63
C GLN A 372 -8.95 -13.41 -3.71
N MET A 373 -9.02 -14.73 -3.73
CA MET A 373 -8.02 -15.58 -3.10
C MET A 373 -7.01 -16.03 -4.14
N THR A 374 -5.72 -15.83 -3.83
CA THR A 374 -4.61 -16.28 -4.67
C THR A 374 -4.30 -17.73 -4.35
N LEU A 375 -4.38 -18.58 -5.37
CA LEU A 375 -3.98 -19.97 -5.31
C LEU A 375 -2.50 -20.04 -5.70
N ILE A 376 -1.62 -20.06 -4.71
CA ILE A 376 -0.16 -20.14 -4.95
C ILE A 376 0.22 -21.60 -5.17
N GLU A 377 0.86 -21.88 -6.30
CA GLU A 377 1.37 -23.19 -6.69
C GLU A 377 2.91 -23.16 -6.68
N PRO A 378 3.57 -23.87 -5.75
CA PRO A 378 5.00 -24.12 -5.83
C PRO A 378 5.36 -25.03 -7.00
N LEU A 379 6.39 -24.68 -7.76
CA LEU A 379 6.81 -25.42 -8.96
C LEU A 379 7.88 -26.48 -8.68
N ASN A 380 8.60 -26.32 -7.57
CA ASN A 380 9.75 -27.17 -7.23
C ASN A 380 9.50 -28.04 -6.00
N ASP A 381 8.32 -27.95 -5.38
CA ASP A 381 7.97 -28.74 -4.20
C ASP A 381 7.46 -30.11 -4.63
N PRO A 382 7.69 -31.17 -3.83
CA PRO A 382 7.08 -32.47 -4.08
C PRO A 382 5.56 -32.37 -4.16
N LEU A 383 4.97 -33.06 -5.14
CA LEU A 383 3.52 -33.11 -5.25
C LEU A 383 2.89 -33.70 -3.97
N PRO A 384 1.77 -33.15 -3.49
CA PRO A 384 0.91 -33.81 -2.52
C PRO A 384 0.55 -35.25 -2.95
N PRO A 385 0.38 -36.20 -2.02
CA PRO A 385 0.13 -37.61 -2.36
C PRO A 385 -1.06 -37.83 -3.31
N ASN A 386 -2.13 -37.07 -3.15
CA ASN A 386 -3.30 -37.14 -4.04
C ASN A 386 -2.99 -36.70 -5.48
N TRP A 387 -2.04 -35.79 -5.68
CA TRP A 387 -1.61 -35.38 -7.02
C TRP A 387 -0.55 -36.31 -7.61
N GLN A 388 0.25 -36.98 -6.79
CA GLN A 388 1.17 -38.04 -7.25
C GLN A 388 0.40 -39.19 -7.91
N VAL A 389 -0.73 -39.59 -7.32
CA VAL A 389 -1.62 -40.62 -7.90
C VAL A 389 -2.09 -40.17 -9.30
N LEU A 390 -2.60 -38.94 -9.42
CA LEU A 390 -3.04 -38.38 -10.71
C LEU A 390 -1.92 -38.40 -11.77
N ALA A 391 -0.71 -37.98 -11.41
CA ALA A 391 0.46 -37.98 -12.29
C ALA A 391 0.80 -39.41 -12.78
N SER A 392 0.76 -40.37 -11.86
CA SER A 392 1.09 -41.77 -12.14
C SER A 392 0.04 -42.49 -13.00
N GLU A 393 -1.25 -42.18 -12.81
CA GLU A 393 -2.35 -42.83 -13.54
C GLU A 393 -2.55 -42.25 -14.94
N ARG A 394 -2.29 -40.94 -15.12
CA ARG A 394 -2.51 -40.26 -16.41
C ARG A 394 -1.26 -40.16 -17.29
N THR A 395 -0.12 -40.71 -16.85
CA THR A 395 1.19 -40.63 -17.54
C THR A 395 1.60 -39.20 -17.94
N THR A 396 1.22 -38.20 -17.13
CA THR A 396 1.49 -36.79 -17.42
C THR A 396 2.40 -36.16 -16.39
N GLU A 397 3.45 -35.49 -16.89
CA GLU A 397 4.41 -34.78 -16.05
C GLU A 397 3.87 -33.39 -15.64
N PRO A 398 4.23 -32.89 -14.45
CA PRO A 398 4.03 -31.51 -14.07
C PRO A 398 4.66 -30.55 -15.07
N VAL A 399 4.05 -29.38 -15.27
CA VAL A 399 4.61 -28.33 -16.12
C VAL A 399 5.23 -27.24 -15.26
N GLY A 400 6.55 -27.10 -15.39
CA GLY A 400 7.29 -25.92 -14.95
C GLY A 400 7.80 -25.11 -16.15
N PRO A 401 8.11 -23.82 -15.99
CA PRO A 401 8.71 -23.00 -17.03
C PRO A 401 10.14 -23.45 -17.31
N SER A 402 10.29 -24.43 -18.22
CA SER A 402 11.56 -25.10 -18.54
C SER A 402 12.65 -24.18 -19.13
N SER A 403 12.26 -23.01 -19.63
CA SER A 403 13.16 -22.01 -20.23
C SER A 403 13.57 -20.88 -19.28
N LEU A 404 13.05 -20.84 -18.05
CA LEU A 404 13.25 -19.72 -17.13
C LEU A 404 14.08 -20.14 -15.91
N ASN A 405 14.82 -19.19 -15.34
CA ASN A 405 15.72 -19.46 -14.23
C ASN A 405 14.92 -19.91 -12.98
N PRO A 406 15.13 -21.14 -12.46
CA PRO A 406 14.38 -21.66 -11.31
C PRO A 406 14.66 -20.91 -10.01
N ASN A 407 15.79 -20.19 -9.90
CA ASN A 407 16.07 -19.32 -8.76
C ASN A 407 15.25 -18.02 -8.78
N ARG A 408 14.71 -17.64 -9.95
CA ARG A 408 13.84 -16.48 -10.13
C ARG A 408 12.37 -16.86 -10.23
N ILE A 409 12.05 -18.05 -10.70
CA ILE A 409 10.67 -18.55 -10.76
C ILE A 409 10.60 -19.88 -10.05
N SER A 410 9.98 -19.88 -8.88
CA SER A 410 9.70 -21.09 -8.12
C SER A 410 8.21 -21.29 -7.83
N ARG A 411 7.37 -20.36 -8.29
CA ARG A 411 5.92 -20.35 -8.02
C ARG A 411 5.17 -19.79 -9.21
N GLN A 412 3.96 -20.30 -9.40
CA GLN A 412 2.91 -19.71 -10.23
C GLN A 412 1.62 -19.66 -9.41
N GLY A 413 0.51 -19.30 -10.04
CA GLY A 413 -0.76 -19.33 -9.35
C GLY A 413 -1.98 -19.00 -10.19
N GLY A 414 -3.12 -19.13 -9.54
CA GLY A 414 -4.43 -18.74 -10.03
C GLY A 414 -5.14 -17.81 -9.07
N LEU A 415 -6.31 -17.33 -9.48
CA LEU A 415 -7.16 -16.44 -8.68
C LEU A 415 -8.59 -16.95 -8.69
N ILE A 416 -9.24 -16.91 -7.54
CA ILE A 416 -10.68 -17.13 -7.42
C ILE A 416 -11.33 -15.90 -6.76
N THR A 417 -12.48 -15.48 -7.26
CA THR A 417 -13.22 -14.36 -6.64
C THR A 417 -14.03 -14.88 -5.46
N ILE A 418 -13.90 -14.24 -4.31
CA ILE A 418 -14.76 -14.49 -3.15
C ILE A 418 -16.05 -13.68 -3.37
N PRO A 419 -17.24 -14.25 -3.13
CA PRO A 419 -18.52 -13.59 -3.40
C PRO A 419 -18.88 -12.52 -2.35
N LEU A 420 -17.97 -11.55 -2.17
CA LEU A 420 -18.10 -10.42 -1.27
C LEU A 420 -17.88 -9.12 -2.05
N THR A 421 -18.72 -8.12 -1.78
CA THR A 421 -18.61 -6.77 -2.35
C THR A 421 -18.48 -5.76 -1.21
N PHE A 422 -17.56 -4.81 -1.36
CA PHE A 422 -17.21 -3.82 -0.34
C PHE A 422 -17.75 -2.44 -0.70
N ASP A 423 -17.92 -1.59 0.30
CA ASP A 423 -18.55 -0.27 0.16
C ASP A 423 -17.66 0.72 -0.63
N SER A 424 -16.34 0.51 -0.63
CA SER A 424 -15.35 1.34 -1.33
C SER A 424 -14.29 0.51 -2.05
N GLY A 425 -13.41 1.15 -2.83
CA GLY A 425 -12.27 0.50 -3.47
C GLY A 425 -11.27 0.03 -2.43
N ILE A 426 -11.35 -1.25 -2.04
CA ILE A 426 -10.51 -1.83 -0.99
C ILE A 426 -9.06 -1.93 -1.47
N MET A 427 -8.15 -1.45 -0.63
CA MET A 427 -6.73 -1.45 -0.98
C MET A 427 -5.83 -1.73 0.22
N ARG A 428 -6.31 -1.70 1.45
CA ARG A 428 -5.52 -2.10 2.62
C ARG A 428 -6.26 -3.15 3.42
N GLY A 429 -5.54 -4.19 3.83
CA GLY A 429 -6.05 -5.23 4.70
C GLY A 429 -5.14 -5.44 5.89
N ARG A 430 -5.72 -5.69 7.06
CA ARG A 430 -5.01 -6.08 8.29
C ARG A 430 -5.76 -7.21 8.97
N ILE A 431 -5.03 -8.09 9.64
CA ILE A 431 -5.62 -8.98 10.63
C ILE A 431 -5.54 -8.27 11.97
N ASN A 432 -6.68 -8.11 12.65
CA ASN A 432 -6.67 -7.61 14.01
C ASN A 432 -6.12 -8.72 14.93
N PRO A 433 -5.00 -8.51 15.63
CA PRO A 433 -4.38 -9.54 16.45
C PRO A 433 -5.26 -10.01 17.62
N GLN A 434 -6.25 -9.20 18.03
CA GLN A 434 -7.09 -9.44 19.19
C GLN A 434 -8.27 -10.36 18.89
N ASP A 435 -8.88 -10.21 17.71
CA ASP A 435 -10.03 -11.02 17.31
C ASP A 435 -9.75 -11.98 16.14
N GLY A 436 -8.57 -11.89 15.52
CA GLY A 436 -8.15 -12.74 14.41
C GLY A 436 -8.98 -12.57 13.13
N GLN A 437 -9.78 -11.50 13.01
CA GLN A 437 -10.57 -11.20 11.82
C GLN A 437 -9.81 -10.27 10.88
N MET A 438 -10.22 -10.28 9.61
CA MET A 438 -9.65 -9.38 8.61
C MET A 438 -10.46 -8.10 8.53
N TYR A 439 -9.76 -6.98 8.58
CA TYR A 439 -10.31 -5.66 8.37
C TYR A 439 -9.77 -5.10 7.07
N LEU A 440 -10.66 -4.52 6.28
CA LEU A 440 -10.38 -4.02 4.95
C LEU A 440 -10.83 -2.56 4.90
N SER A 441 -9.94 -1.70 4.41
CA SER A 441 -10.24 -0.30 4.19
C SER A 441 -9.96 0.11 2.76
N GLY A 442 -10.65 1.16 2.35
CA GLY A 442 -10.56 1.67 0.99
C GLY A 442 -11.15 3.04 0.85
N LEU A 443 -11.02 3.56 -0.37
CA LEU A 443 -11.55 4.85 -0.77
C LEU A 443 -12.16 4.79 -2.17
N ARG A 444 -12.98 5.78 -2.49
CA ARG A 444 -13.50 5.99 -3.85
C ARG A 444 -12.49 6.77 -4.67
N GLY A 445 -12.25 6.34 -5.90
CA GLY A 445 -11.33 7.01 -6.81
C GLY A 445 -11.66 6.78 -8.27
N TRP A 446 -10.65 6.92 -9.12
CA TRP A 446 -10.81 6.80 -10.56
C TRP A 446 -11.25 5.39 -10.98
N SER A 447 -12.32 5.32 -11.78
CA SER A 447 -12.85 4.07 -12.37
C SER A 447 -13.09 2.94 -11.35
N THR A 448 -13.64 3.28 -10.18
CA THR A 448 -14.04 2.31 -9.14
C THR A 448 -15.54 2.06 -9.14
N ALA A 449 -15.97 0.86 -8.72
CA ALA A 449 -17.36 0.52 -8.41
C ALA A 449 -17.84 1.02 -7.03
N ALA A 450 -17.01 1.77 -6.30
CA ALA A 450 -17.26 2.21 -4.93
C ALA A 450 -18.54 3.05 -4.80
N VAL A 451 -19.29 2.79 -3.73
CA VAL A 451 -20.52 3.52 -3.37
C VAL A 451 -20.34 4.45 -2.17
N LYS A 452 -19.21 4.36 -1.47
CA LYS A 452 -18.80 5.23 -0.37
C LYS A 452 -17.40 5.81 -0.62
N ASP A 453 -17.20 7.04 -0.14
CA ASP A 453 -15.92 7.75 -0.28
C ASP A 453 -14.76 7.07 0.48
N GLY A 454 -15.08 6.39 1.59
CA GLY A 454 -14.19 5.42 2.21
C GLY A 454 -14.94 4.40 3.05
N SER A 455 -14.24 3.38 3.52
CA SER A 455 -14.81 2.36 4.40
C SER A 455 -13.77 1.73 5.31
N LEU A 456 -14.26 1.15 6.41
CA LEU A 456 -13.55 0.17 7.24
C LEU A 456 -14.54 -0.98 7.50
N GLN A 457 -14.23 -2.17 6.99
CA GLN A 457 -15.14 -3.31 7.02
C GLN A 457 -14.43 -4.55 7.53
N ARG A 458 -15.09 -5.33 8.39
CA ARG A 458 -14.59 -6.59 8.94
C ARG A 458 -15.23 -7.77 8.22
N VAL A 459 -14.42 -8.68 7.69
CA VAL A 459 -14.90 -9.95 7.15
C VAL A 459 -14.87 -11.00 8.26
N ARG A 460 -15.98 -11.72 8.43
CA ARG A 460 -16.15 -12.71 9.49
C ARG A 460 -16.65 -14.03 8.93
N TYR A 461 -15.97 -15.12 9.28
CA TYR A 461 -16.44 -16.47 9.02
C TYR A 461 -17.67 -16.80 9.88
N THR A 462 -18.69 -17.40 9.28
CA THR A 462 -19.96 -17.72 9.96
C THR A 462 -20.02 -19.13 10.54
N GLY A 463 -19.05 -19.99 10.18
CA GLY A 463 -19.08 -21.42 10.46
C GLY A 463 -19.73 -22.26 9.36
N GLN A 464 -20.28 -21.63 8.32
CA GLN A 464 -20.92 -22.37 7.22
C GLN A 464 -19.87 -23.01 6.28
N PRO A 465 -20.21 -24.10 5.57
CA PRO A 465 -19.29 -24.78 4.65
C PRO A 465 -18.80 -23.85 3.53
N VAL A 466 -17.49 -23.77 3.34
CA VAL A 466 -16.87 -23.10 2.20
C VAL A 466 -16.83 -24.11 1.05
N ARG A 467 -17.30 -23.75 -0.16
CA ARG A 467 -17.28 -24.62 -1.35
C ARG A 467 -16.44 -23.97 -2.44
N LEU A 468 -15.13 -23.84 -2.22
CA LEU A 468 -14.20 -23.16 -3.11
C LEU A 468 -12.93 -24.00 -3.35
N PRO A 469 -12.26 -23.83 -4.51
CA PRO A 469 -10.91 -24.36 -4.70
C PRO A 469 -9.94 -23.75 -3.68
N LEU A 470 -9.10 -24.57 -3.06
CA LEU A 470 -8.07 -24.20 -2.09
C LEU A 470 -6.65 -24.29 -2.65
N ALA A 471 -6.44 -25.08 -3.70
CA ALA A 471 -5.16 -25.28 -4.35
C ALA A 471 -5.34 -25.64 -5.82
N VAL A 472 -4.33 -25.33 -6.62
CA VAL A 472 -4.26 -25.59 -8.06
C VAL A 472 -2.91 -26.24 -8.39
N HIS A 473 -2.91 -27.14 -9.38
CA HIS A 473 -1.70 -27.67 -9.97
C HIS A 473 -1.83 -27.83 -11.48
N SER A 474 -0.78 -27.51 -12.22
CA SER A 474 -0.77 -27.56 -13.69
C SER A 474 -0.03 -28.80 -14.20
N PHE A 475 -0.73 -29.62 -14.99
CA PHE A 475 -0.19 -30.76 -15.72
C PHE A 475 -0.13 -30.45 -17.23
N GLN A 476 0.66 -31.23 -17.98
CA GLN A 476 0.76 -31.08 -19.44
C GLN A 476 -0.59 -31.17 -20.17
N ASN A 477 -1.56 -31.88 -19.59
CA ASN A 477 -2.86 -32.17 -20.20
C ASN A 477 -4.06 -31.62 -19.43
N GLY A 478 -3.86 -30.82 -18.37
CA GLY A 478 -4.97 -30.31 -17.58
C GLY A 478 -4.55 -29.63 -16.29
N VAL A 479 -5.54 -29.30 -15.47
CA VAL A 479 -5.38 -28.62 -14.18
C VAL A 479 -6.05 -29.44 -13.11
N ALA A 480 -5.37 -29.67 -11.98
CA ALA A 480 -5.96 -30.28 -10.80
C ALA A 480 -6.35 -29.21 -9.78
N LEU A 481 -7.56 -29.33 -9.23
CA LEU A 481 -8.07 -28.46 -8.18
C LEU A 481 -8.33 -29.27 -6.91
N THR A 482 -7.98 -28.72 -5.76
CA THR A 482 -8.39 -29.26 -4.45
C THR A 482 -9.47 -28.37 -3.88
N PHE A 483 -10.59 -28.94 -3.43
CA PHE A 483 -11.71 -28.17 -2.87
C PHE A 483 -11.74 -28.25 -1.34
N SER A 484 -12.34 -27.26 -0.71
CA SER A 484 -12.53 -27.19 0.75
C SER A 484 -13.55 -28.19 1.30
N THR A 485 -14.35 -28.80 0.43
CA THR A 485 -15.35 -29.81 0.76
C THR A 485 -15.33 -30.90 -0.29
N GLU A 486 -15.85 -32.07 0.07
CA GLU A 486 -16.19 -33.11 -0.89
C GLU A 486 -17.18 -32.56 -1.92
N LEU A 487 -16.96 -32.95 -3.19
CA LEU A 487 -17.84 -32.60 -4.29
C LEU A 487 -18.81 -33.75 -4.55
N ASP A 488 -19.97 -33.42 -5.10
CA ASP A 488 -20.88 -34.42 -5.67
C ASP A 488 -20.18 -35.14 -6.84
N PRO A 489 -19.97 -36.47 -6.78
CA PRO A 489 -19.17 -37.17 -7.78
C PRO A 489 -19.75 -37.07 -9.19
N ASP A 490 -21.07 -37.20 -9.34
CA ASP A 490 -21.74 -37.16 -10.64
C ASP A 490 -21.59 -35.78 -11.30
N SER A 491 -21.75 -34.71 -10.51
CA SER A 491 -21.50 -33.33 -10.98
C SER A 491 -20.02 -33.09 -11.30
N ALA A 492 -19.11 -33.63 -10.50
CA ALA A 492 -17.68 -33.38 -10.63
C ALA A 492 -17.06 -34.06 -11.85
N ILE A 493 -17.52 -35.25 -12.24
CA ILE A 493 -16.95 -36.00 -13.38
C ILE A 493 -17.56 -35.60 -14.73
N ASP A 494 -18.69 -34.89 -14.75
CA ASP A 494 -19.34 -34.45 -15.99
C ASP A 494 -18.56 -33.29 -16.63
N PRO A 495 -17.91 -33.50 -17.80
CA PRO A 495 -17.16 -32.45 -18.48
C PRO A 495 -18.05 -31.26 -18.90
N GLY A 496 -19.37 -31.47 -19.04
CA GLY A 496 -20.33 -30.43 -19.39
C GLY A 496 -20.51 -29.36 -18.31
N ASN A 497 -20.08 -29.62 -17.07
CA ASN A 497 -20.10 -28.65 -15.98
C ASN A 497 -18.90 -27.69 -15.99
N TYR A 498 -17.98 -27.83 -16.94
CA TYR A 498 -16.75 -27.04 -17.00
C TYR A 498 -16.65 -26.27 -18.31
N PHE A 499 -16.26 -25.00 -18.20
CA PHE A 499 -15.92 -24.14 -19.33
C PHE A 499 -14.52 -23.59 -19.12
N VAL A 500 -13.66 -23.77 -20.13
CA VAL A 500 -12.26 -23.37 -20.08
C VAL A 500 -11.94 -22.56 -21.32
N GLU A 501 -11.27 -21.43 -21.12
CA GLU A 501 -10.72 -20.59 -22.18
C GLU A 501 -9.24 -20.36 -21.92
N ASP A 502 -8.46 -20.20 -22.98
CA ASP A 502 -7.07 -19.78 -22.92
C ASP A 502 -6.82 -18.49 -23.73
N TRP A 503 -5.81 -17.72 -23.30
CA TRP A 503 -5.35 -16.52 -23.99
C TRP A 503 -3.95 -16.14 -23.54
N ASN A 504 -3.30 -15.31 -24.36
CA ASN A 504 -2.03 -14.69 -24.07
C ASN A 504 -2.16 -13.18 -23.93
N TYR A 505 -1.17 -12.59 -23.28
CA TYR A 505 -0.96 -11.14 -23.24
C TYR A 505 0.29 -10.76 -24.03
N LEU A 506 0.23 -9.62 -24.71
CA LEU A 506 1.33 -9.00 -25.42
C LEU A 506 2.10 -8.07 -24.48
N TYR A 507 3.35 -8.42 -24.20
CA TYR A 507 4.30 -7.51 -23.54
C TYR A 507 4.76 -6.42 -24.51
N SER A 508 4.38 -5.17 -24.26
CA SER A 508 4.72 -4.02 -25.11
C SER A 508 4.63 -2.69 -24.35
N GLU A 509 5.15 -1.62 -24.95
CA GLU A 509 5.04 -0.24 -24.43
C GLU A 509 3.62 0.34 -24.48
N LYS A 510 2.70 -0.30 -25.21
CA LYS A 510 1.31 0.15 -25.32
C LYS A 510 0.61 0.03 -23.96
N TYR A 511 -0.43 0.83 -23.76
CA TYR A 511 -1.24 0.75 -22.56
C TYR A 511 -1.99 -0.60 -22.51
N GLY A 512 -1.55 -1.47 -21.61
CA GLY A 512 -2.15 -2.79 -21.39
C GLY A 512 -1.99 -3.70 -22.61
N SER A 513 -2.75 -4.79 -22.61
CA SER A 513 -2.77 -5.74 -23.72
C SER A 513 -4.20 -6.18 -24.01
N PRO A 514 -4.59 -6.34 -25.30
CA PRO A 514 -5.70 -7.21 -25.62
C PRO A 514 -5.42 -8.65 -25.16
N GLU A 515 -6.47 -9.42 -24.93
CA GLU A 515 -6.37 -10.88 -24.83
C GLU A 515 -6.18 -11.43 -26.24
N LEU A 516 -5.16 -12.26 -26.45
CA LEU A 516 -4.78 -12.79 -27.77
C LEU A 516 -4.93 -14.30 -27.80
N ARG A 517 -5.50 -14.82 -28.89
CA ARG A 517 -5.71 -16.25 -29.10
C ARG A 517 -4.38 -17.00 -29.20
N PRO A 518 -4.14 -18.07 -28.42
CA PRO A 518 -2.93 -18.88 -28.58
C PRO A 518 -2.86 -19.54 -29.96
N SER A 519 -3.99 -20.00 -30.52
CA SER A 519 -4.07 -20.58 -31.87
C SER A 519 -3.83 -19.57 -33.00
N ALA A 520 -4.05 -18.27 -32.73
CA ALA A 520 -3.85 -17.18 -33.67
C ALA A 520 -3.24 -15.96 -32.96
N PRO A 521 -1.92 -15.95 -32.67
CA PRO A 521 -1.28 -15.02 -31.71
C PRO A 521 -1.38 -13.52 -32.02
N LYS A 522 -1.91 -13.13 -33.19
CA LYS A 522 -2.13 -11.74 -33.60
C LYS A 522 -3.61 -11.34 -33.60
N VAL A 523 -4.49 -12.25 -33.23
CA VAL A 523 -5.95 -12.08 -33.23
C VAL A 523 -6.42 -11.88 -31.79
N THR A 524 -7.10 -10.77 -31.54
CA THR A 524 -7.76 -10.51 -30.26
C THR A 524 -8.86 -11.54 -30.02
N GLY A 525 -8.85 -12.14 -28.83
CA GLY A 525 -9.83 -13.11 -28.39
C GLY A 525 -9.23 -14.17 -27.48
N ARG A 526 -10.04 -15.17 -27.17
CA ARG A 526 -9.69 -16.37 -26.42
C ARG A 526 -9.97 -17.59 -27.29
N ASP A 527 -9.30 -18.70 -27.04
CA ASP A 527 -9.72 -19.99 -27.59
C ASP A 527 -10.50 -20.77 -26.54
N GLU A 528 -11.60 -21.39 -26.95
CA GLU A 528 -12.33 -22.32 -26.10
C GLU A 528 -11.55 -23.65 -26.05
N VAL A 529 -11.33 -24.14 -24.85
CA VAL A 529 -10.62 -25.39 -24.60
C VAL A 529 -11.62 -26.48 -24.29
N LEU A 530 -11.71 -27.49 -25.16
CA LEU A 530 -12.58 -28.64 -24.95
C LEU A 530 -12.15 -29.46 -23.73
N VAL A 531 -13.00 -29.50 -22.70
CA VAL A 531 -12.82 -30.37 -21.53
C VAL A 531 -13.20 -31.80 -21.89
N LYS A 532 -12.21 -32.69 -21.97
CA LYS A 532 -12.42 -34.10 -22.35
C LYS A 532 -12.80 -35.00 -21.18
N SER A 533 -12.44 -34.60 -19.96
CA SER A 533 -12.63 -35.35 -18.72
C SER A 533 -12.46 -34.40 -17.54
N ALA A 534 -13.21 -34.64 -16.45
CA ALA A 534 -13.02 -33.98 -15.17
C ALA A 534 -12.73 -35.01 -14.08
#